data_AF-A0ABD0MSK8-F1
#
_entry.id   AF-A0ABD0MSK8-F1
#
_cell.length_a   1.000
_cell.length_b   1.000
_cell.length_c   1.000
_cell.angle_alpha   90.00
_cell.angle_beta   90.00
_cell.angle_gamma   90.00
#
_symmetry.space_group_name_H-M   'P 1'
#
loop_
_entity.id
_entity.type
_entity.pdbx_description
1 polymer ?
#
loop_
_entity_poly.entity_id
_entity_poly.type
_entity_poly.pdbx_seq_one_letter_code
_entity_poly.pdbx_strand_id
1 'polypeptide(L)'
;FGDKITPDITEESAAVGSTVTLSCSYSSAHSLQWYRQYPGSAPHFLVVIMESEKENKTSDVDSRFSTKLRKEKQATEEIKRVDLIISSTAVSDSAL
;
A
#
# COMPACT_ATOMS: atom_id res chain seq x y z
N PHE A 1 -19.88 10.34 -7.99
CA PHE A 1 -19.17 9.06 -7.83
C PHE A 1 -17.68 9.38 -7.76
N GLY A 2 -17.04 9.10 -6.64
CA GLY A 2 -15.61 9.27 -6.47
C GLY A 2 -15.00 7.91 -6.14
N ASP A 3 -13.81 7.65 -6.66
CA ASP A 3 -13.06 6.44 -6.34
C ASP A 3 -12.83 6.40 -4.83
N LYS A 4 -13.40 5.39 -4.17
CA LYS A 4 -13.27 5.18 -2.73
C LYS A 4 -12.10 4.23 -2.47
N ILE A 5 -11.17 4.65 -1.62
CA ILE A 5 -10.10 3.85 -1.02
C ILE A 5 -10.32 3.86 0.49
N THR A 6 -10.30 2.70 1.15
CA THR A 6 -10.52 2.57 2.59
C THR A 6 -9.43 1.67 3.20
N PRO A 7 -8.63 2.18 4.15
CA PRO A 7 -7.62 1.38 4.82
C PRO A 7 -8.27 0.31 5.71
N ASP A 8 -7.62 -0.84 5.84
CA ASP A 8 -8.04 -1.88 6.79
C ASP A 8 -7.78 -1.45 8.23
N ILE A 9 -6.65 -0.77 8.45
CA ILE A 9 -6.24 -0.24 9.75
C ILE A 9 -5.68 1.17 9.49
N THR A 10 -6.06 2.13 10.32
CA THR A 10 -5.62 3.53 10.19
C THR A 10 -4.24 3.80 10.78
N GLU A 11 -3.82 3.00 11.75
CA GLU A 11 -2.54 3.11 12.44
C GLU A 11 -1.98 1.71 12.72
N GLU A 12 -0.73 1.47 12.37
CA GLU A 12 -0.06 0.20 12.62
C GLU A 12 1.26 0.44 13.36
N SER A 13 1.54 -0.40 14.36
CA SER A 13 2.78 -0.36 15.13
C SER A 13 3.55 -1.66 14.91
N ALA A 14 4.83 -1.53 14.62
CA ALA A 14 5.70 -2.66 14.30
C ALA A 14 7.04 -2.52 15.04
N ALA A 15 7.62 -3.65 15.44
CA ALA A 15 8.97 -3.68 16.00
C ALA A 15 10.00 -3.46 14.89
N VAL A 16 11.12 -2.82 15.20
CA VAL A 16 12.22 -2.62 14.22
C VAL A 16 12.69 -3.97 13.67
N GLY A 17 12.86 -4.03 12.35
CA GLY A 17 13.30 -5.21 11.61
C GLY A 17 12.19 -6.20 11.29
N SER A 18 10.96 -5.98 11.75
CA SER A 18 9.82 -6.84 11.42
C SER A 18 9.28 -6.54 10.02
N THR A 19 8.53 -7.49 9.47
CA THR A 19 7.71 -7.24 8.27
C THR A 19 6.35 -6.71 8.68
N VAL A 20 5.86 -5.68 8.00
CA VAL A 20 4.53 -5.10 8.22
C VAL A 20 3.79 -4.96 6.89
N THR A 21 2.47 -5.05 6.90
CA THR A 21 1.62 -4.99 5.70
C THR A 21 0.46 -4.02 5.90
N LEU A 22 0.55 -2.87 5.25
CA LEU A 22 -0.53 -1.90 5.17
C LEU A 22 -1.46 -2.31 4.02
N SER A 23 -2.77 -2.41 4.27
CA SER A 23 -3.74 -2.83 3.25
C SER A 23 -4.87 -1.83 3.11
N CYS A 24 -5.29 -1.60 1.87
CA CYS A 24 -6.43 -0.75 1.52
C CYS A 24 -7.37 -1.50 0.58
N SER A 25 -8.67 -1.42 0.84
CA SER A 25 -9.70 -1.77 -0.12
C SER A 25 -10.00 -0.59 -1.05
N TYR A 26 -10.32 -0.86 -2.31
CA TYR A 26 -10.68 0.19 -3.27
C TYR A 26 -11.79 -0.28 -4.22
N SER A 27 -12.54 0.70 -4.75
CA SER A 27 -13.67 0.46 -5.67
C SER A 27 -13.21 0.38 -7.13
N SER A 28 -12.57 1.43 -7.62
CA SER A 28 -12.01 1.53 -8.98
C SER A 28 -10.73 2.36 -8.97
N ALA A 29 -9.78 1.99 -9.82
CA ALA A 29 -8.57 2.74 -10.10
C ALA A 29 -7.93 2.22 -11.39
N HIS A 30 -7.29 3.09 -12.17
CA HIS A 30 -6.36 2.65 -13.23
C HIS A 30 -4.96 2.40 -12.69
N SER A 31 -4.56 3.21 -11.71
CA SER A 31 -3.29 3.10 -10.99
C SER A 31 -3.49 3.46 -9.53
N LEU A 32 -2.76 2.80 -8.65
CA LEU A 32 -2.70 3.08 -7.21
C LEU A 32 -1.28 3.49 -6.85
N GLN A 33 -1.13 4.47 -5.96
CA GLN A 33 0.18 5.01 -5.59
C GLN A 33 0.30 5.05 -4.08
N TRP A 34 1.43 4.56 -3.57
CA TRP A 34 1.79 4.67 -2.17
C TRP A 34 2.72 5.85 -1.97
N TYR A 35 2.46 6.60 -0.91
CA TYR A 35 3.25 7.73 -0.46
C TYR A 35 3.62 7.55 1.00
N ARG A 36 4.66 8.26 1.42
CA ARG A 36 5.07 8.42 2.81
C ARG A 36 5.17 9.90 3.14
N GLN A 37 4.53 10.33 4.21
CA GLN A 37 4.52 11.72 4.65
C GLN A 37 4.96 11.84 6.12
N TYR A 38 6.13 12.45 6.33
CA TYR A 38 6.52 12.88 7.67
C TYR A 38 5.74 14.12 8.10
N PRO A 39 5.50 14.31 9.41
CA PRO A 39 4.83 15.51 9.92
C PRO A 39 5.45 16.80 9.36
N GLY A 40 4.62 17.65 8.74
CA GLY A 40 5.04 18.93 8.15
C GLY A 40 5.78 18.84 6.81
N SER A 41 5.97 17.64 6.25
CA SER A 41 6.61 17.43 4.94
C SER A 41 5.59 17.21 3.82
N ALA A 42 6.02 17.36 2.57
CA ALA A 42 5.22 16.92 1.42
C ALA A 42 5.17 15.38 1.34
N PRO A 43 4.14 14.79 0.73
CA PRO A 43 4.11 13.36 0.43
C PRO A 43 5.27 12.95 -0.48
N HIS A 44 6.01 11.93 -0.08
CA HIS A 44 7.09 11.33 -0.87
C HIS A 44 6.58 10.06 -1.54
N PHE A 45 6.76 9.97 -2.85
CA PHE A 45 6.38 8.81 -3.63
C PHE A 45 7.19 7.57 -3.20
N LEU A 46 6.53 6.43 -3.04
CA LEU A 46 7.17 5.14 -2.80
C LEU A 46 7.09 4.25 -4.03
N VAL A 47 5.88 4.00 -4.55
CA VAL A 47 5.65 3.00 -5.60
C VAL A 47 4.28 3.20 -6.25
N VAL A 48 4.19 2.88 -7.54
CA VAL A 48 2.96 2.90 -8.34
C VAL A 48 2.61 1.50 -8.81
N ILE A 49 1.34 1.14 -8.72
CA ILE A 49 0.78 -0.15 -9.09
C ILE A 49 -0.25 0.10 -10.19
N MET A 50 -0.16 -0.61 -11.30
CA MET A 50 -1.18 -0.56 -12.34
C MET A 50 -2.27 -1.59 -12.03
N GLU A 51 -3.53 -1.25 -12.21
CA GLU A 51 -4.64 -2.19 -11.93
C GLU A 51 -4.58 -3.45 -12.82
N SER A 52 -3.89 -3.36 -13.95
CA SER A 52 -3.61 -4.47 -14.86
C SER A 52 -2.38 -5.31 -14.50
N GLU A 53 -1.57 -4.90 -13.51
CA GLU A 53 -0.40 -5.68 -13.06
C GLU A 53 -0.86 -7.02 -12.46
N LYS A 54 -0.11 -8.08 -12.79
CA LYS A 54 -0.34 -9.44 -12.30
C LYS A 54 0.67 -9.88 -11.25
N GLU A 55 1.78 -9.17 -11.16
CA GLU A 55 2.92 -9.51 -10.31
C GLU A 55 3.10 -8.46 -9.22
N ASN A 56 3.75 -8.87 -8.13
CA ASN A 56 4.15 -7.94 -7.09
C ASN A 56 5.23 -7.00 -7.63
N LYS A 57 5.22 -5.77 -7.13
CA LYS A 57 6.19 -4.76 -7.53
C LYS A 57 7.03 -4.31 -6.35
N THR A 58 8.34 -4.28 -6.52
CA THR A 58 9.24 -3.68 -5.54
C THR A 58 9.40 -2.20 -5.86
N SER A 59 9.47 -1.37 -4.83
CA SER A 59 9.75 0.06 -5.01
C SER A 59 11.15 0.30 -5.55
N ASP A 60 11.27 1.25 -6.49
CA ASP A 60 12.57 1.73 -6.98
C ASP A 60 13.24 2.71 -5.99
N VAL A 61 12.50 3.19 -4.99
CA VAL A 61 12.98 4.15 -3.98
C VAL A 61 13.67 3.44 -2.82
N ASP A 62 13.12 2.31 -2.37
CA ASP A 62 13.70 1.49 -1.32
C ASP A 62 13.20 0.04 -1.44
N SER A 63 14.16 -0.89 -1.58
CA SER A 63 13.90 -2.31 -1.86
C SER A 63 13.19 -3.06 -0.75
N ARG A 64 13.06 -2.46 0.45
CA ARG A 64 12.27 -3.00 1.55
C ARG A 64 10.77 -2.88 1.28
N PHE A 65 10.35 -1.93 0.44
CA PHE A 65 8.95 -1.73 0.09
C PHE A 65 8.58 -2.55 -1.14
N SER A 66 7.52 -3.32 -1.02
CA SER A 66 6.90 -4.02 -2.15
C SER A 66 5.40 -3.96 -2.07
N THR A 67 4.72 -4.18 -3.18
CA THR A 67 3.27 -4.06 -3.26
C THR A 67 2.64 -5.29 -3.86
N LYS A 68 1.44 -5.59 -3.40
CA LYS A 68 0.65 -6.73 -3.88
C LYS A 68 -0.78 -6.29 -4.17
N LEU A 69 -1.23 -6.57 -5.40
CA LEU A 69 -2.61 -6.37 -5.80
C LEU A 69 -3.39 -7.67 -5.57
N ARG A 70 -4.53 -7.57 -4.88
CA ARG A 70 -5.42 -8.70 -4.61
C ARG A 70 -6.79 -8.41 -5.21
N LYS A 71 -7.27 -9.33 -6.03
CA LYS A 71 -8.63 -9.28 -6.60
C LYS A 71 -9.31 -10.59 -6.25
N GLU A 72 -10.28 -10.53 -5.36
CA GLU A 72 -11.04 -11.69 -4.90
C GLU A 72 -12.48 -11.58 -5.41
N LYS A 73 -12.95 -12.61 -6.09
CA LYS A 73 -14.34 -12.70 -6.53
C LYS A 73 -15.17 -13.33 -5.41
N GLN A 74 -16.01 -12.56 -4.73
CA GLN A 74 -16.95 -13.08 -3.74
C GLN A 74 -18.38 -12.92 -4.23
N ALA A 75 -19.12 -14.02 -4.37
CA ALA A 75 -20.57 -14.17 -4.63
C ALA A 75 -21.24 -13.20 -5.63
N THR A 76 -21.23 -11.89 -5.38
CA THR A 76 -21.84 -10.82 -6.18
C THR A 76 -20.93 -9.62 -6.45
N GLU A 77 -19.76 -9.50 -5.80
CA GLU A 77 -18.85 -8.36 -5.97
C GLU A 77 -17.37 -8.77 -6.03
N GLU A 78 -16.58 -8.00 -6.79
CA GLU A 78 -15.12 -8.13 -6.81
C GLU A 78 -14.53 -7.26 -5.71
N ILE A 79 -13.96 -7.88 -4.68
CA ILE A 79 -13.25 -7.17 -3.61
C ILE A 79 -11.81 -6.96 -4.11
N LYS A 80 -11.46 -5.68 -4.30
CA LYS A 80 -10.13 -5.27 -4.72
C LYS A 80 -9.38 -4.68 -3.54
N ARG A 81 -8.17 -5.19 -3.31
CA ARG A 81 -7.27 -4.75 -2.24
C ARG A 81 -5.88 -4.48 -2.78
N VAL A 82 -5.20 -3.55 -2.14
CA VAL A 82 -3.82 -3.19 -2.44
C VAL A 82 -3.02 -3.16 -1.15
N ASP A 83 -1.91 -3.90 -1.15
CA ASP A 83 -1.05 -4.04 0.00
C ASP A 83 0.28 -3.32 -0.26
N LEU A 84 0.80 -2.63 0.76
CA LEU A 84 2.19 -2.20 0.86
C LEU A 84 2.87 -3.00 1.97
N ILE A 85 3.89 -3.75 1.58
CA ILE A 85 4.69 -4.61 2.45
C ILE A 85 6.02 -3.93 2.69
N ILE A 86 6.39 -3.76 3.96
CA ILE A 86 7.70 -3.27 4.38
C ILE A 86 8.42 -4.46 5.02
N SER A 87 9.41 -5.03 4.35
CA SER A 87 10.02 -6.30 4.76
C SER A 87 10.88 -6.20 6.02
N SER A 88 11.49 -5.04 6.26
CA SER A 88 12.34 -4.79 7.43
C SER A 88 12.15 -3.35 7.90
N THR A 89 11.27 -3.13 8.86
CA THR A 89 10.93 -1.79 9.38
C THR A 89 12.10 -1.10 10.08
N ALA A 90 12.17 0.21 9.97
CA ALA A 90 13.10 1.08 10.69
C ALA A 90 12.33 2.23 11.36
N VAL A 91 12.91 2.84 12.40
CA VAL A 91 12.30 4.01 13.07
C VAL A 91 12.06 5.16 12.09
N SER A 92 12.90 5.28 11.05
CA SER A 92 12.72 6.26 9.98
C SER A 92 11.48 6.01 9.11
N ASP A 93 10.81 4.86 9.22
CA ASP A 93 9.59 4.58 8.45
C ASP A 93 8.32 5.12 9.12
N SER A 94 8.41 5.57 10.38
CA SER A 94 7.27 6.16 11.09
C SER A 94 6.78 7.45 10.42
N ALA A 95 5.62 7.36 9.78
CA ALA A 95 5.03 8.41 8.95
C ALA A 95 3.53 8.12 8.72
N LEU A 96 2.82 9.11 8.16
CA LEU A 96 1.48 8.94 7.56
C LEU A 96 1.58 8.47 6.11
#